data_AF-A0A7Y5BS95-F1
#
_entry.id   AF-A0A7Y5BS95-F1
#
_cell.length_a   1.000
_cell.length_b   1.000
_cell.length_c   1.000
_cell.angle_alpha   90.00
_cell.angle_beta   90.00
_cell.angle_gamma   90.00
#
_symmetry.space_group_name_H-M   'P 1'
#
loop_
_entity.id
_entity.type
_entity.pdbx_description
1 polymer ?
#
loop_
_entity_poly.entity_id
_entity_poly.type
_entity_poly.pdbx_seq_one_letter_code
_entity_poly.pdbx_strand_id
1 'polypeptide(L)' 'MEEQKKKADYSVNVLVVIILSLLTAGEYYLGVISTTNIAGVMLGIGVLKAFFIIKDYMHIGRVFSGGEDH' A
#
# COMPACT_ATOMS: atom_id res chain seq x y z
N MET A 1 -14.95 23.78 4.34
CA MET A 1 -14.38 22.62 5.09
C MET A 1 -14.21 21.38 4.22
N GLU A 2 -14.89 21.24 3.08
CA GLU A 2 -14.68 20.13 2.12
C GLU A 2 -13.28 20.11 1.46
N GLU A 3 -12.68 21.27 1.18
CA GLU A 3 -11.38 21.34 0.50
C GLU A 3 -10.22 20.76 1.35
N GLN A 4 -10.28 20.95 2.67
CA GLN A 4 -9.32 20.38 3.63
C GLN A 4 -9.43 18.84 3.69
N LYS A 5 -10.66 18.31 3.64
CA LYS A 5 -10.92 16.86 3.69
C LYS A 5 -10.42 16.17 2.42
N LYS A 6 -10.61 16.81 1.26
CA LYS A 6 -10.10 16.33 -0.03
C LYS A 6 -8.57 16.30 -0.08
N LYS A 7 -7.90 17.35 0.42
CA LYS A 7 -6.42 17.39 0.46
C LYS A 7 -5.81 16.31 1.39
N ALA A 8 -6.46 16.01 2.51
CA ALA A 8 -6.04 14.94 3.41
C ALA A 8 -6.11 13.56 2.74
N ASP A 9 -7.19 13.31 1.98
CA ASP A 9 -7.40 12.07 1.23
C ASP A 9 -6.33 11.86 0.15
N TYR A 10 -5.96 12.91 -0.60
CA TYR A 10 -4.86 12.84 -1.57
C TYR A 10 -3.49 12.64 -0.91
N SER A 11 -3.26 13.22 0.27
CA SER A 11 -1.96 13.13 0.96
C SER A 11 -1.71 11.71 1.49
N VAL A 12 -2.74 11.02 1.97
CA VAL A 12 -2.66 9.62 2.43
C VAL A 12 -2.35 8.68 1.25
N ASN A 13 -3.00 8.89 0.11
CA ASN A 13 -2.74 8.10 -1.10
C ASN A 13 -1.28 8.26 -1.60
N VAL A 14 -0.74 9.47 -1.58
CA VAL A 14 0.65 9.73 -1.99
C VAL A 14 1.66 9.10 -1.03
N LEU A 15 1.42 9.17 0.28
CA LEU A 15 2.28 8.55 1.28
C LEU A 15 2.40 7.02 1.08
N VAL A 16 1.28 6.37 0.79
CA VAL A 16 1.23 4.91 0.55
C VAL A 16 2.01 4.53 -0.70
N VAL A 17 1.91 5.30 -1.79
CA VAL A 17 2.73 5.11 -2.99
C VAL A 17 4.22 5.19 -2.67
N ILE A 18 4.63 6.15 -1.84
CA ILE A 18 6.03 6.31 -1.42
C ILE A 18 6.48 5.07 -0.62
N ILE A 19 5.69 4.61 0.34
CA ILE A 19 6.00 3.42 1.14
C ILE A 19 6.12 2.18 0.26
N LEU A 20 5.15 1.94 -0.65
CA LEU A 20 5.18 0.80 -1.57
C LEU A 20 6.38 0.86 -2.53
N SER A 21 6.75 2.06 -2.97
CA SER A 21 7.93 2.28 -3.83
C SER A 21 9.22 1.95 -3.10
N LEU A 22 9.39 2.42 -1.86
CA LEU A 22 10.54 2.08 -1.02
C LEU A 22 10.61 0.57 -0.74
N LEU A 23 9.47 -0.05 -0.44
CA LEU A 23 9.40 -1.48 -0.19
C LEU A 23 9.73 -2.30 -1.46
N THR A 24 9.43 -1.78 -2.65
CA THR A 24 9.78 -2.39 -3.95
C THR A 24 11.26 -2.22 -4.27
N ALA A 25 11.83 -1.05 -4.02
CA ALA A 25 13.26 -0.85 -4.15
C ALA A 25 14.03 -1.79 -3.21
N GLY A 26 13.63 -1.88 -1.94
CA GLY A 26 14.24 -2.80 -0.97
C GLY A 26 14.17 -4.27 -1.41
N GLU A 27 13.04 -4.71 -1.95
CA GLU A 27 12.89 -6.07 -2.49
C GLU A 27 13.81 -6.33 -3.68
N TYR A 28 13.95 -5.36 -4.59
CA TYR A 28 14.85 -5.47 -5.73
C TYR A 28 16.30 -5.64 -5.29
N TYR A 29 16.77 -4.82 -4.34
CA TYR A 29 18.12 -4.96 -3.79
C TYR A 29 18.32 -6.27 -3.05
N LEU A 30 17.33 -6.74 -2.28
CA LEU A 30 17.39 -8.04 -1.60
C LEU A 30 17.47 -9.20 -2.59
N GLY A 31 16.71 -9.15 -3.69
CA GLY A 31 16.73 -10.14 -4.76
C GLY A 31 18.03 -10.14 -5.56
N VAL A 32 18.66 -8.97 -5.75
CA VAL A 32 19.94 -8.84 -6.47
C VAL A 32 21.13 -9.30 -5.60
N ILE A 33 21.11 -9.03 -4.30
CA ILE A 33 22.23 -9.33 -3.39
C ILE A 33 22.23 -10.80 -2.93
N SER A 34 21.09 -11.47 -2.98
CA SER A 34 20.95 -12.76 -2.29
C SER A 34 21.17 -13.98 -3.17
N THR A 35 22.16 -14.78 -2.76
CA THR A 35 22.51 -16.10 -3.31
C THR A 35 21.83 -17.27 -2.58
N THR A 36 21.08 -17.00 -1.51
CA THR A 36 20.43 -18.00 -0.65
C THR A 36 18.90 -17.85 -0.71
N ASN A 37 18.19 -18.95 -0.43
CA ASN A 37 16.73 -19.14 -0.52
C ASN A 37 15.88 -18.06 0.21
N ILE A 38 15.74 -16.89 -0.42
CA ILE A 38 15.02 -15.71 0.08
C ILE A 38 13.52 -15.74 -0.21
N ALA A 39 13.03 -16.83 -0.81
CA ALA A 39 11.62 -17.00 -1.19
C ALA A 39 10.64 -16.67 -0.04
N GLY A 40 10.97 -17.06 1.20
CA GLY A 40 10.13 -16.75 2.37
C GLY A 40 10.08 -15.26 2.73
N VAL A 41 11.19 -14.54 2.57
CA VAL A 41 11.26 -13.09 2.86
C VAL A 41 10.53 -12.30 1.78
N MET A 42 10.70 -12.66 0.48
CA MET A 42 9.94 -12.04 -0.61
C MET A 42 8.44 -12.29 -0.47
N LEU A 43 8.03 -13.49 -0.07
CA LEU A 43 6.62 -13.79 0.18
C LEU A 43 6.07 -12.92 1.32
N GLY A 44 6.81 -12.76 2.42
CA GLY A 44 6.44 -11.87 3.52
C GLY A 44 6.29 -10.40 3.08
N ILE A 45 7.22 -9.88 2.29
CA ILE A 45 7.15 -8.50 1.76
C ILE A 45 5.95 -8.35 0.82
N GLY A 46 5.68 -9.35 -0.03
CA GLY A 46 4.51 -9.38 -0.92
C GLY A 46 3.18 -9.33 -0.16
N VAL A 47 3.06 -10.09 0.93
CA VAL A 47 1.86 -10.07 1.80
C VAL A 47 1.69 -8.71 2.48
N LEU A 48 2.78 -8.11 2.98
CA LEU A 48 2.75 -6.76 3.55
C LEU A 48 2.28 -5.73 2.52
N LYS A 49 2.78 -5.76 1.28
CA LYS A 49 2.30 -4.88 0.20
C LYS A 49 0.82 -5.08 -0.09
N ALA A 50 0.38 -6.33 -0.20
CA ALA A 50 -1.03 -6.65 -0.44
C ALA A 50 -1.92 -6.06 0.66
N PHE A 51 -1.49 -6.12 1.92
CA PHE A 51 -2.19 -5.49 3.04
C PHE A 51 -2.28 -3.96 2.89
N PHE A 52 -1.17 -3.27 2.57
CA PHE A 52 -1.19 -1.82 2.34
C PHE A 52 -2.07 -1.42 1.15
N ILE A 53 -2.01 -2.18 0.04
CA ILE A 53 -2.85 -1.94 -1.13
C ILE A 53 -4.33 -2.13 -0.79
N ILE A 54 -4.69 -3.19 -0.05
CA ILE A 54 -6.07 -3.45 0.34
C ILE A 54 -6.57 -2.42 1.37
N LYS A 55 -5.72 -1.95 2.29
CA LYS A 55 -6.13 -0.99 3.32
C LYS A 55 -6.31 0.42 2.76
N ASP A 56 -5.36 0.87 1.93
CA ASP A 56 -5.28 2.28 1.52
C ASP A 56 -5.74 2.53 0.08
N TYR A 57 -5.50 1.60 -0.84
CA TYR A 57 -5.85 1.78 -2.26
C TYR A 57 -7.23 1.23 -2.59
N MET A 58 -7.49 0.01 -2.12
CA MET A 58 -8.80 -0.58 -2.13
C MET A 58 -9.54 0.05 -0.96
N HIS A 59 -10.16 1.22 -1.18
CA HIS A 59 -10.97 1.87 -0.17
C HIS A 59 -12.19 0.99 0.17
N ILE A 60 -12.00 -0.14 0.86
CA ILE A 60 -13.07 -0.98 1.39
C ILE A 60 -13.96 -0.11 2.29
N GLY A 61 -13.37 0.85 3.00
CA GLY A 61 -14.12 1.89 3.71
C GLY A 61 -15.04 2.74 2.82
N ARG A 62 -14.68 3.03 1.56
CA ARG A 62 -15.51 3.81 0.61
C ARG A 62 -16.54 2.96 -0.13
N VAL A 63 -16.28 1.67 -0.32
CA VAL A 63 -17.26 0.72 -0.85
C VAL A 63 -18.33 0.39 0.20
N PHE A 64 -17.96 0.31 1.49
CA PHE A 64 -18.91 0.16 2.60
C PHE A 64 -19.60 1.48 2.98
N SER A 65 -18.94 2.63 2.85
CA SER A 65 -19.57 3.94 3.09
C SER A 65 -20.43 4.44 1.93
N GLY A 66 -20.46 3.72 0.80
CA GLY A 66 -21.41 3.95 -0.31
C GLY A 66 -22.73 3.20 -0.17
N GLY A 67 -22.97 2.55 0.99
CA GLY A 67 -24.16 1.75 1.27
C GLY A 67 -25.21 2.42 2.18
N GLU A 68 -25.10 3.72 2.48
CA GLU A 68 -26.03 4.42 3.39
C GLU A 68 -26.58 5.74 2.82
N ASP A 69 -26.78 5.85 1.52
CA ASP A 69 -27.58 6.93 0.92
C ASP A 69 -28.37 6.43 -0.30
N HIS A 70 -29.37 5.57 -0.07
CA HIS A 70 -30.76 5.65 -0.57
C HIS A 70 -31.57 4.38 -0.26
#